data_AF-A0A930HL91-F1
#
_entry.id   AF-A0A930HL91-F1
#
_cell.length_a   1.000
_cell.length_b   1.000
_cell.length_c   1.000
_cell.angle_alpha   90.00
_cell.angle_beta   90.00
_cell.angle_gamma   90.00
#
_symmetry.space_group_name_H-M   'P 1'
#
loop_
_entity.id
_entity.type
_entity.pdbx_description
1 polymer ?
#
loop_
_entity_poly.entity_id
_entity_poly.type
_entity_poly.pdbx_seq_one_letter_code
_entity_poly.pdbx_strand_id
1 'polypeptide(L)'
;MQNEISIREAQKLVDNWIKQYGVRYFSELTNMACLTEEVGELARVMARTYGDQSFKAGEKPNIGEEMADVLWVLMCLANQTGVDLTNELQKSFDKKTKRDKDRHKENKKLTQIETSTAAD
;
A
#
# COMPACT_ATOMS: atom_id res chain seq x y z
N MET A 1 -15.71 16.78 -11.31
CA MET A 1 -14.25 16.57 -11.25
C MET A 1 -13.95 16.07 -9.87
N GLN A 2 -13.28 14.92 -9.73
CA GLN A 2 -12.74 14.51 -8.45
C GLN A 2 -11.58 15.47 -8.14
N ASN A 3 -11.65 16.12 -6.98
CA ASN A 3 -10.55 16.95 -6.52
C ASN A 3 -9.39 16.04 -6.14
N GLU A 4 -8.19 16.35 -6.64
CA GLU A 4 -6.97 15.70 -6.18
C GLU A 4 -6.80 15.96 -4.68
N ILE A 5 -6.36 14.93 -3.93
CA ILE A 5 -6.07 15.03 -2.51
C ILE A 5 -4.59 14.78 -2.28
N SER A 6 -3.95 15.62 -1.47
CA SER A 6 -2.60 15.35 -0.97
C SER A 6 -2.62 14.29 0.13
N ILE A 7 -1.48 13.64 0.40
CA ILE A 7 -1.34 12.67 1.52
C ILE A 7 -1.70 13.33 2.85
N ARG A 8 -1.29 14.58 3.05
CA ARG A 8 -1.60 15.35 4.25
C ARG A 8 -3.10 15.61 4.39
N GLU A 9 -3.80 15.90 3.30
CA GLU A 9 -5.26 16.04 3.32
C GLU A 9 -5.94 14.70 3.57
N ALA A 10 -5.45 13.61 2.96
CA ALA A 10 -5.96 12.27 3.22
C ALA A 10 -5.82 11.89 4.71
N GLN A 11 -4.66 12.13 5.33
CA GLN A 11 -4.47 11.93 6.78
C GLN A 11 -5.50 12.71 7.62
N LYS A 12 -5.80 13.97 7.24
CA LYS A 12 -6.82 14.78 7.92
C LYS A 12 -8.23 14.25 7.69
N LEU A 13 -8.56 13.80 6.48
CA LEU A 13 -9.86 13.22 6.16
C LEU A 13 -10.11 11.95 6.97
N VAL A 14 -9.10 11.08 7.10
CA VAL A 14 -9.15 9.89 7.96
C VAL A 14 -9.36 10.28 9.42
N ASP A 15 -8.60 11.25 9.95
CA ASP A 15 -8.77 11.72 11.33
C ASP A 15 -10.16 12.28 11.61
N ASN A 16 -10.67 13.13 10.71
CA ASN A 16 -12.02 13.67 10.82
C ASN A 16 -13.07 12.57 10.78
N TRP A 17 -12.94 11.60 9.88
CA TRP A 17 -13.88 10.49 9.78
C TRP A 17 -13.88 9.64 11.04
N ILE A 18 -12.71 9.29 11.59
CA ILE A 18 -12.60 8.50 12.82
C ILE A 18 -13.22 9.24 14.01
N LYS A 19 -12.99 10.55 14.13
CA LYS A 19 -13.58 11.35 15.21
C LYS A 19 -15.10 11.54 15.05
N GLN A 20 -15.58 11.63 13.82
CA GLN A 20 -17.00 11.84 13.55
C GLN A 20 -17.83 10.55 13.63
N TYR A 21 -17.34 9.46 13.03
CA TYR A 21 -18.08 8.21 12.86
C TYR A 21 -17.47 7.04 13.63
N GLY A 22 -16.14 7.00 13.75
CA GLY A 22 -15.42 5.93 14.43
C GLY A 22 -15.37 6.05 15.96
N VAL A 23 -15.94 7.11 16.55
CA VAL A 23 -15.88 7.50 17.98
C VAL A 23 -14.46 7.86 18.46
N ARG A 24 -13.48 7.00 18.21
CA ARG A 24 -12.05 7.18 18.47
C ARG A 24 -11.23 6.17 17.67
N TYR A 25 -9.92 6.37 17.60
CA TYR A 25 -9.01 5.32 17.15
C TYR A 25 -9.06 4.10 18.06
N PHE A 26 -8.83 2.91 17.48
CA PHE A 26 -8.41 1.74 18.26
C PHE A 26 -7.04 1.95 18.91
N SER A 27 -6.55 1.01 19.71
CA SER A 27 -5.16 1.10 20.19
C SER A 27 -4.18 0.93 19.04
N GLU A 28 -2.94 1.40 19.19
CA GLU A 28 -1.87 1.23 18.19
C GLU A 28 -1.64 -0.25 17.89
N LEU A 29 -1.69 -1.12 18.91
CA LEU A 29 -1.54 -2.57 18.73
C LEU A 29 -2.71 -3.18 17.97
N THR A 30 -3.93 -2.70 18.21
CA THR A 30 -5.11 -3.14 17.45
C THR A 30 -4.99 -2.71 15.99
N ASN A 31 -4.63 -1.45 15.73
CA ASN A 31 -4.43 -0.99 14.35
C ASN A 31 -3.24 -1.67 13.67
N MET A 32 -2.21 -2.10 14.40
CA MET A 32 -1.15 -2.95 13.85
C MET A 32 -1.68 -4.34 13.45
N ALA A 33 -2.57 -4.94 14.25
CA ALA A 33 -3.23 -6.19 13.88
C ALA A 33 -4.11 -6.02 12.65
N CYS A 34 -4.95 -4.98 12.60
CA CYS A 34 -5.76 -4.65 11.43
C CYS A 34 -4.90 -4.40 10.18
N LEU A 35 -3.79 -3.65 10.30
CA LEU A 35 -2.90 -3.43 9.17
C LEU A 35 -2.34 -4.74 8.62
N THR A 36 -2.05 -5.71 9.50
CA THR A 36 -1.55 -7.03 9.09
C THR A 36 -2.64 -7.85 8.38
N GLU A 37 -3.88 -7.73 8.84
CA GLU A 37 -5.05 -8.33 8.21
C GLU A 37 -5.25 -7.80 6.77
N GLU A 38 -5.27 -6.47 6.58
CA GLU A 38 -5.43 -5.85 5.25
C GLU A 38 -4.28 -6.21 4.30
N VAL A 39 -3.04 -6.30 4.83
CA VAL A 39 -1.90 -6.76 4.02
C VAL A 39 -2.06 -8.23 3.61
N GLY A 40 -2.66 -9.07 4.46
CA GLY A 40 -2.98 -10.45 4.14
C GLY A 40 -4.05 -10.57 3.04
N GLU A 41 -5.07 -9.72 3.10
CA GLU A 41 -6.13 -9.62 2.08
C GLU A 41 -5.54 -9.19 0.73
N LEU A 42 -4.72 -8.14 0.71
CA LEU A 42 -3.98 -7.70 -0.46
C LEU A 42 -3.06 -8.82 -1.00
N ALA A 43 -2.32 -9.49 -0.12
CA ALA A 43 -1.43 -10.59 -0.52
C ALA A 43 -2.19 -11.74 -1.18
N ARG A 44 -3.38 -12.09 -0.67
CA ARG A 44 -4.26 -13.10 -1.26
C ARG A 44 -4.69 -12.72 -2.67
N VAL A 45 -5.10 -11.47 -2.89
CA VAL A 45 -5.50 -11.00 -4.22
C VAL A 45 -4.31 -10.95 -5.18
N MET A 46 -3.15 -10.50 -4.73
CA MET A 46 -1.92 -10.48 -5.52
C MET A 46 -1.48 -11.88 -5.93
N ALA A 47 -1.49 -12.84 -4.99
CA ALA A 47 -1.07 -14.22 -5.24
C ALA A 47 -1.97 -14.94 -6.26
N ARG A 48 -3.25 -14.58 -6.33
CA ARG A 48 -4.20 -15.14 -7.30
C ARG A 48 -4.22 -14.40 -8.63
N THR A 49 -3.95 -13.09 -8.63
CA THR A 49 -3.94 -12.28 -9.85
C THR A 49 -2.64 -12.43 -10.63
N TYR A 50 -1.51 -12.45 -9.92
CA TYR A 50 -0.17 -12.40 -10.51
C TYR A 50 0.73 -13.59 -10.12
N GLY A 51 0.24 -14.48 -9.27
CA GLY A 51 0.94 -15.72 -8.90
C GLY A 51 0.17 -16.95 -9.39
N ASP A 52 0.53 -18.11 -8.84
CA ASP A 52 0.04 -19.40 -9.31
C ASP A 52 -1.22 -19.91 -8.58
N GLN A 53 -1.81 -19.10 -7.69
CA GLN A 53 -3.03 -19.49 -6.99
C GLN A 53 -4.29 -19.23 -7.82
N SER A 54 -5.31 -20.07 -7.69
CA SER A 54 -6.59 -19.89 -8.39
C SER A 54 -7.62 -19.14 -7.55
N PHE A 55 -8.42 -18.31 -8.21
CA PHE A 55 -9.65 -17.77 -7.64
C PHE A 55 -10.70 -18.86 -7.46
N LYS A 56 -11.57 -18.71 -6.45
CA LYS A 56 -12.78 -19.53 -6.35
C LYS A 56 -13.81 -19.05 -7.37
N ALA A 57 -14.71 -19.94 -7.78
CA ALA A 57 -15.79 -19.60 -8.69
C ALA A 57 -16.64 -18.45 -8.14
N GLY A 58 -16.80 -17.39 -8.94
CA GLY A 58 -17.59 -16.20 -8.58
C GLY A 58 -16.87 -15.13 -7.77
N GLU A 59 -15.59 -15.32 -7.40
CA GLU A 59 -14.79 -14.26 -6.77
C GLU A 59 -14.54 -13.12 -7.76
N LYS A 60 -14.73 -11.88 -7.30
CA LYS A 60 -14.42 -10.65 -8.04
C LYS A 60 -13.33 -9.89 -7.30
N PRO A 61 -12.05 -10.15 -7.59
CA PRO A 61 -10.96 -9.46 -6.91
C PRO A 61 -10.95 -7.97 -7.22
N ASN A 62 -10.64 -7.15 -6.21
CA ASN A 62 -10.45 -5.71 -6.37
C ASN A 62 -9.17 -5.27 -5.66
N ILE A 63 -8.03 -5.33 -6.36
CA ILE A 63 -6.73 -4.93 -5.82
C ILE A 63 -6.75 -3.48 -5.28
N GLY A 64 -7.51 -2.60 -5.92
CA GLY A 64 -7.57 -1.19 -5.54
C GLY A 64 -8.21 -0.98 -4.16
N GLU A 65 -9.19 -1.79 -3.80
CA GLU A 65 -9.85 -1.79 -2.50
C GLU A 65 -8.88 -2.24 -1.40
N GLU A 66 -8.23 -3.39 -1.60
CA GLU A 66 -7.24 -3.91 -0.64
C GLU A 66 -6.06 -2.94 -0.41
N MET A 67 -5.59 -2.28 -1.48
CA MET A 67 -4.56 -1.24 -1.36
C MET A 67 -5.06 -0.01 -0.59
N ALA A 68 -6.33 0.35 -0.75
CA ALA A 68 -6.93 1.47 -0.03
C ALA A 68 -7.12 1.14 1.46
N ASP A 69 -7.50 -0.09 1.80
CA ASP A 69 -7.67 -0.53 3.20
C ASP A 69 -6.33 -0.57 3.94
N VAL A 70 -5.28 -1.09 3.29
CA VAL A 70 -3.90 -1.00 3.81
C VAL A 70 -3.51 0.46 4.07
N LEU A 71 -3.79 1.35 3.11
CA LEU A 71 -3.47 2.78 3.24
C LEU A 71 -4.26 3.44 4.36
N TRP A 72 -5.53 3.09 4.52
CA TRP A 72 -6.42 3.61 5.56
C TRP A 72 -5.90 3.30 6.96
N VAL A 73 -5.57 2.04 7.23
CA VAL A 73 -5.08 1.64 8.56
C VAL A 73 -3.67 2.21 8.81
N LEU A 74 -2.83 2.31 7.78
CA LEU A 74 -1.54 2.98 7.88
C LEU A 74 -1.69 4.46 8.25
N MET A 75 -2.65 5.18 7.66
CA MET A 75 -2.95 6.57 8.02
C MET A 75 -3.48 6.68 9.45
N CYS A 76 -4.28 5.72 9.91
CA CYS A 76 -4.73 5.67 11.30
C CYS A 76 -3.54 5.60 12.26
N LEU A 77 -2.62 4.65 12.04
CA LEU A 77 -1.39 4.54 12.85
C LEU A 77 -0.56 5.82 12.80
N ALA A 78 -0.34 6.37 11.60
CA ALA A 78 0.45 7.58 11.44
C ALA A 78 -0.15 8.75 12.24
N ASN A 79 -1.47 8.94 12.18
CA ASN A 79 -2.15 9.99 12.93
C ASN A 79 -2.04 9.79 14.44
N GLN A 80 -2.19 8.55 14.93
CA GLN A 80 -2.06 8.22 16.35
C GLN A 80 -0.64 8.47 16.90
N THR A 81 0.38 8.14 16.09
CA THR A 81 1.78 8.28 16.49
C THR A 81 2.39 9.64 16.15
N GLY A 82 1.62 10.56 15.56
CA GLY A 82 2.09 11.89 15.17
C GLY A 82 3.04 11.90 13.96
N VAL A 83 2.98 10.88 13.10
CA VAL A 83 3.81 10.76 11.90
C VAL A 83 3.16 11.50 10.72
N ASP A 84 3.92 12.41 10.11
CA ASP A 84 3.55 13.07 8.86
C ASP A 84 4.02 12.22 7.67
N LEU A 85 3.10 11.49 7.04
CA LEU A 85 3.41 10.58 5.94
C LEU A 85 3.89 11.34 4.69
N THR A 86 3.49 12.60 4.51
CA THR A 86 3.98 13.41 3.38
C THR A 86 5.48 13.65 3.53
N ASN A 87 5.89 14.06 4.73
CA ASN A 87 7.29 14.34 5.03
C ASN A 87 8.14 13.05 5.00
N GLU A 88 7.66 11.96 5.60
CA GLU A 88 8.40 10.69 5.61
C GLU A 88 8.52 10.07 4.22
N LEU A 89 7.49 10.20 3.37
CA LEU A 89 7.58 9.75 1.99
C LEU A 89 8.61 10.57 1.20
N GLN A 90 8.64 11.90 1.36
CA GLN A 90 9.64 12.76 0.72
C GLN A 90 11.07 12.37 1.14
N LYS A 91 11.31 12.19 2.44
CA LYS A 91 12.61 11.71 2.94
C LYS A 91 12.99 10.34 2.36
N SER A 92 12.02 9.44 2.23
CA SER A 92 12.23 8.13 1.62
C SER A 92 12.64 8.24 0.15
N PHE A 93 12.03 9.13 -0.63
CA PHE A 93 12.45 9.41 -2.01
C PHE A 93 13.89 9.90 -2.07
N ASP A 94 14.26 10.89 -1.24
CA ASP A 94 15.61 11.44 -1.23
C ASP A 94 16.65 10.36 -0.87
N LYS A 95 16.35 9.52 0.13
CA LYS A 95 17.22 8.43 0.57
C LYS A 95 17.38 7.36 -0.50
N LYS A 96 16.29 6.89 -1.10
CA LYS A 96 16.31 5.86 -2.15
C LYS A 96 17.00 6.37 -3.41
N THR A 97 16.73 7.62 -3.83
CA THR A 97 17.37 8.24 -4.99
C THR A 97 18.88 8.33 -4.83
N LYS A 98 19.36 8.75 -3.65
CA LYS A 98 20.81 8.79 -3.37
C LYS A 98 21.45 7.41 -3.36
N ARG A 99 20.80 6.42 -2.74
CA ARG A 99 21.35 5.06 -2.60
C ARG A 99 21.34 4.27 -3.91
N ASP A 100 20.28 4.41 -4.70
CA ASP A 100 19.93 3.46 -5.75
C ASP A 100 20.02 4.06 -7.17
N LYS A 101 20.59 5.26 -7.30
CA LYS A 101 20.67 6.05 -8.54
C LYS A 101 21.05 5.22 -9.77
N ASP A 102 22.05 4.35 -9.61
CA ASP A 102 22.62 3.53 -10.70
C ASP A 102 22.36 2.03 -10.48
N ARG A 103 22.18 1.60 -9.23
CA ARG A 103 22.10 0.19 -8.80
C ARG A 103 21.02 -0.63 -9.52
N HIS A 104 19.83 -0.07 -9.72
CA HIS A 104 18.73 -0.80 -10.36
C HIS A 104 18.74 -0.69 -11.88
N LYS A 105 19.26 0.42 -12.42
CA LYS A 105 19.40 0.62 -13.88
C LYS A 105 20.39 -0.36 -14.49
N GLU A 106 21.42 -0.71 -13.74
CA GLU A 106 22.46 -1.66 -14.15
C GLU A 106 22.10 -3.12 -13.85
N ASN A 107 20.98 -3.38 -13.15
CA ASN A 107 20.57 -4.73 -12.83
C ASN A 107 19.96 -5.43 -14.05
N LYS A 108 20.72 -6.35 -14.65
CA LYS A 108 20.29 -7.15 -15.81
C LYS A 108 19.00 -7.94 -15.56
N LYS A 109 18.72 -8.38 -14.33
CA LYS A 109 17.47 -9.08 -13.99
C LYS A 109 16.23 -8.19 -14.13
N LEU A 110 16.40 -6.86 -14.11
CA LEU A 110 15.32 -5.88 -14.23
C LEU A 110 15.25 -5.26 -15.63
N THR A 111 16.23 -5.53 -16.50
CA THR A 111 16.33 -4.93 -17.85
C THR A 111 16.32 -5.96 -18.98
N GLN A 112 16.63 -7.23 -18.70
CA GLN A 112 16.39 -8.31 -19.64
C GLN A 112 14.92 -8.72 -19.54
N ILE A 113 14.16 -8.44 -20.59
CA ILE A 113 12.87 -9.09 -20.81
C ILE A 113 13.20 -10.57 -21.03
N GLU A 114 12.72 -11.45 -20.16
CA GLU A 114 12.74 -12.88 -20.44
C GLU A 114 11.91 -13.10 -21.71
N THR A 115 12.59 -13.25 -22.85
CA THR A 115 11.98 -13.85 -24.03
C THR A 115 11.76 -15.31 -23.66
N SER A 116 10.60 -15.59 -23.06
CA SER A 116 10.03 -16.93 -23.04
C SER A 116 9.79 -17.34 -24.50
N THR A 117 10.81 -17.86 -25.15
CA THR A 117 10.66 -18.70 -26.33
C THR A 117 9.93 -19.94 -25.87
N ALA A 118 8.61 -19.96 -26.06
CA ALA A 118 7.88 -21.21 -26.16
C ALA A 118 8.36 -21.93 -27.42
N ALA A 119 9.30 -22.84 -27.23
CA ALA A 119 9.65 -23.90 -28.16
C ALA A 119 9.66 -25.19 -27.34
N ASP A 120 8.51 -25.87 -27.34
CA ASP A 120 8.34 -27.28 -27.76
C ASP A 120 6.89 -27.73 -27.50
#